data_AF-A0A0D6JEM3-F1
#
_entry.id   AF-A0A0D6JEM3-F1
#
_cell.length_a   1.000
_cell.length_b   1.000
_cell.length_c   1.000
_cell.angle_alpha   90.00
_cell.angle_beta   90.00
_cell.angle_gamma   90.00
#
_symmetry.space_group_name_H-M   'P 1'
#
loop_
_entity.id
_entity.type
_entity.pdbx_description
1 polymer ?
#
loop_
_entity_poly.entity_id
_entity_poly.type
_entity_poly.pdbx_seq_one_letter_code
_entity_poly.pdbx_strand_id
1 'polypeptide(L)' 'MKSATYLAPFIAAGLALSLTACREAEQNRPLMHTPGVYAGKKDEKLSKQQVEELRARAQNLRGN' A
#
# COMPACT_ATOMS: atom_id res chain seq x y z
N MET A 1 35.94 -4.63 27.00
CA MET A 1 34.49 -4.69 27.34
C MET A 1 33.78 -3.33 27.32
N LYS A 2 34.46 -2.18 27.25
CA LYS A 2 33.79 -0.85 27.22
C LYS A 2 33.23 -0.47 25.84
N SER A 3 33.78 -1.04 24.76
CA SER A 3 33.35 -0.81 23.37
C SER A 3 31.89 -1.24 23.10
N ALA A 4 31.44 -2.33 23.71
CA ALA A 4 30.05 -2.79 23.59
C ALA A 4 29.05 -1.81 24.21
N THR A 5 29.45 -1.11 25.29
CA THR A 5 28.62 -0.11 25.96
C THR A 5 28.42 1.15 25.11
N TYR A 6 29.40 1.53 24.28
CA TYR A 6 29.28 2.66 23.36
C TYR A 6 28.45 2.37 22.10
N LEU A 7 28.35 1.10 21.70
CA LEU A 7 27.55 0.67 20.54
C LEU A 7 26.06 0.48 20.86
N ALA A 8 25.72 0.18 22.12
CA ALA A 8 24.34 0.01 22.58
C ALA A 8 23.37 1.14 22.18
N PRO A 9 23.68 2.45 22.34
CA PRO A 9 22.77 3.51 21.93
C PRO A 9 22.55 3.58 20.41
N PHE A 10 23.58 3.25 19.61
CA PHE A 10 23.45 3.22 18.15
C PHE A 10 22.58 2.06 17.67
N ILE A 11 22.71 0.90 18.30
CA ILE A 11 21.85 -0.26 18.02
C ILE A 11 20.40 0.04 18.41
N ALA A 12 20.17 0.63 19.59
CA ALA A 12 18.84 1.01 20.04
C ALA A 12 18.19 2.06 19.11
N ALA A 13 18.97 3.07 18.68
CA ALA A 13 18.50 4.08 17.73
C ALA A 13 18.16 3.46 16.36
N GLY A 14 18.99 2.54 15.85
CA GLY A 14 18.73 1.83 14.60
C GLY A 14 17.45 0.98 14.63
N LEU A 15 17.19 0.31 15.76
CA LEU A 15 15.95 -0.46 15.97
C LEU A 15 14.72 0.44 16.12
N ALA A 16 14.84 1.60 16.75
CA ALA A 16 13.72 2.54 16.86
C ALA A 16 13.34 3.11 15.49
N LEU A 17 14.31 3.37 14.62
CA LEU A 17 14.08 3.85 13.25
C LEU A 17 13.50 2.78 12.31
N SER A 18 13.71 1.49 12.57
CA SER A 18 13.10 0.44 11.74
C SER A 18 11.60 0.29 11.99
N LEU A 19 11.10 0.72 13.15
CA LEU A 19 9.68 0.71 13.48
C LEU A 19 8.86 1.76 12.70
N THR A 20 9.50 2.80 12.15
CA THR A 20 8.82 3.79 11.29
C THR A 20 8.69 3.34 9.84
N ALA A 21 9.23 2.16 9.48
CA ALA A 21 9.08 1.58 8.15
C ALA A 21 7.65 1.05 7.86
N CYS A 22 6.74 1.09 8.83
CA CYS A 22 5.32 0.79 8.59
C CYS A 22 4.71 1.85 7.65
N ARG A 23 4.27 1.41 6.47
CA ARG A 23 3.67 2.27 5.45
C ARG A 23 2.44 2.98 6.03
N GLU A 24 2.47 4.31 6.07
CA GLU A 24 1.42 5.13 6.69
C GLU A 24 0.03 4.81 6.13
N ALA A 25 -0.07 4.52 4.83
CA ALA A 25 -1.31 4.13 4.16
C ALA A 25 -1.92 2.80 4.65
N GLU A 26 -1.14 1.99 5.38
CA GLU A 26 -1.61 0.74 5.99
C GLU A 26 -2.04 0.92 7.45
N GLN A 27 -1.63 2.03 8.08
CA GLN A 27 -2.09 2.37 9.42
C GLN A 27 -3.58 2.74 9.38
N ASN A 28 -4.36 2.25 10.33
CA ASN A 28 -5.81 2.50 10.44
C ASN A 28 -6.69 1.93 9.31
N ARG A 29 -6.18 0.97 8.52
CA ARG A 29 -7.03 0.25 7.56
C ARG A 29 -8.07 -0.60 8.31
N PRO A 30 -9.36 -0.56 7.95
CA PRO A 30 -10.36 -1.46 8.53
C PRO A 30 -9.94 -2.91 8.30
N LEU A 31 -9.80 -3.69 9.37
CA LEU A 31 -9.48 -5.12 9.28
C LEU A 31 -10.74 -5.99 9.18
N MET A 32 -11.86 -5.46 9.68
CA MET A 32 -13.16 -6.13 9.63
C MET A 32 -13.92 -5.69 8.38
N HIS A 33 -14.28 -6.65 7.54
CA HIS A 33 -15.05 -6.42 6.33
C HIS A 33 -16.32 -7.28 6.37
N THR A 34 -17.45 -6.69 5.96
CA THR A 34 -18.67 -7.45 5.76
C THR A 34 -18.59 -8.13 4.38
N PRO A 35 -18.79 -9.45 4.28
CA PRO A 35 -18.79 -10.14 3.00
C PRO A 35 -19.73 -9.48 1.99
N GLY A 36 -19.23 -9.24 0.78
CA GLY A 36 -19.99 -8.57 -0.29
C GLY A 36 -20.11 -7.05 -0.16
N VAL A 37 -19.54 -6.43 0.89
CA VAL A 37 -19.55 -4.96 1.08
C VAL A 37 -18.15 -4.40 0.88
N TYR A 38 -18.03 -3.47 -0.05
CA TYR A 38 -16.79 -2.71 -0.23
C TYR A 38 -16.78 -1.50 0.71
N ALA A 39 -15.88 -1.52 1.69
CA ALA A 39 -15.76 -0.47 2.72
C ALA A 39 -14.82 0.69 2.32
N GLY A 40 -14.30 0.68 1.08
CA GLY A 40 -13.44 1.73 0.56
C GLY A 40 -14.21 2.99 0.18
N LYS A 41 -13.47 4.05 -0.16
CA LYS A 41 -14.07 5.22 -0.83
C LYS A 41 -14.72 4.74 -2.13
N LYS A 42 -15.83 5.38 -2.49
CA LYS A 42 -16.47 5.14 -3.78
C LYS A 42 -15.53 5.58 -4.88
N ASP A 43 -15.24 4.68 -5.82
CA ASP A 43 -14.41 5.01 -6.97
C ASP A 43 -15.10 6.06 -7.85
N GLU A 44 -14.28 6.86 -8.52
CA GLU A 44 -14.76 7.78 -9.54
C GLU A 44 -15.28 7.00 -10.75
N LYS A 45 -16.36 7.51 -11.34
CA LYS A 45 -16.87 6.93 -12.58
C LYS A 45 -15.87 7.21 -13.70
N LEU A 46 -15.60 6.18 -14.51
CA LEU A 46 -14.82 6.33 -15.73
C LEU A 46 -15.49 7.32 -16.67
N SER A 47 -14.68 8.17 -17.30
CA SER A 47 -15.13 9.00 -18.42
C SER A 47 -15.43 8.13 -19.64
N LYS A 48 -16.24 8.65 -20.57
CA LYS A 48 -16.52 7.94 -21.83
C LYS A 48 -15.24 7.61 -22.60
N GLN A 49 -14.29 8.54 -22.61
CA GLN A 49 -13.00 8.36 -23.28
C GLN A 49 -12.18 7.21 -22.64
N GLN A 50 -12.13 7.15 -21.30
CA GLN A 50 -11.44 6.08 -20.59
C GLN A 50 -12.09 4.71 -20.87
N VAL A 51 -13.41 4.67 -20.97
CA VAL A 51 -14.15 3.44 -21.31
C VAL A 51 -13.80 2.96 -22.73
N GLU A 52 -13.76 3.86 -23.73
CA GLU A 52 -13.40 3.46 -25.09
C GLU A 52 -11.95 2.98 -25.19
N GLU A 53 -11.01 3.64 -24.52
CA GLU A 53 -9.62 3.22 -24.48
C GLU A 53 -9.47 1.81 -23.86
N LEU A 54 -10.18 1.54 -22.75
CA LEU A 54 -10.21 0.24 -22.12
C LEU A 54 -10.74 -0.85 -23.05
N ARG A 55 -11.79 -0.57 -23.82
CA ARG A 55 -12.35 -1.51 -24.80
C ARG A 55 -11.37 -1.81 -25.93
N ALA A 56 -10.74 -0.78 -26.49
CA ALA A 56 -9.74 -0.95 -27.54
C ALA A 56 -8.57 -1.81 -27.06
N ARG A 57 -8.08 -1.58 -25.84
CA ARG A 57 -7.04 -2.43 -25.23
C ARG A 57 -7.49 -3.88 -25.09
N ALA A 58 -8.69 -4.12 -24.59
CA ALA A 58 -9.23 -5.47 -24.43
C ALA A 58 -9.38 -6.21 -25.78
N GLN A 59 -9.74 -5.51 -26.85
CA GLN A 59 -9.81 -6.09 -28.20
C GLN A 59 -8.42 -6.50 -28.70
N ASN A 60 -7.42 -5.64 -28.52
CA ASN A 60 -6.04 -5.94 -28.91
C ASN A 60 -5.45 -7.13 -28.14
N LEU A 61 -5.79 -7.28 -26.85
CA LEU A 61 -5.34 -8.40 -26.03
C LEU A 61 -6.00 -9.74 -26.40
N ARG A 62 -7.19 -9.74 -27.02
CA ARG A 62 -7.88 -10.97 -27.45
C ARG A 62 -7.48 -11.43 -28.85
N GLY A 63 -6.84 -10.55 -29.62
CA GLY A 63 -6.37 -10.83 -30.98
C GLY A 63 -4.90 -11.28 -31.08
N ASN A 64 -4.18 -11.30 -29.95
CA ASN A 64 -2.89 -11.96 -29.75
C ASN A 64 -3.08 -13.29 -29.01
#